data_AF-A0A3D0RTP1-F1
#
_entry.id   AF-A0A3D0RTP1-F1
#
_cell.length_a   1.000
_cell.length_b   1.000
_cell.length_c   1.000
_cell.angle_alpha   90.00
_cell.angle_beta   90.00
_cell.angle_gamma   90.00
#
_symmetry.space_group_name_H-M   'P 1'
#
loop_
_entity.id
_entity.type
_entity.pdbx_description
1 polymer ?
#
loop_
_entity_poly.entity_id
_entity_poly.type
_entity_poly.pdbx_seq_one_letter_code
_entity_poly.pdbx_strand_id
1 'polypeptide(L)'
;DVRTLSAVSRTPLPMLDPTSGNQSAEGAAASREGLVFKVEDRNSRDQQGWAQVVSAAYRWLGRDAGRVSVIWAPPQRASLAERGSALSQAAAAGVPFRTRMIEFGEFDPADVDRMEQEREDDLVFSARVASMTQPPQQEQQQGTGQDATGA
;
A
#
# COMPACT_ATOMS: atom_id res chain seq x y z
N ASP A 1 3.82 2.16 42.60
CA ASP A 1 4.84 1.27 42.03
C ASP A 1 4.96 1.55 40.53
N VAL A 2 6.19 1.73 40.01
CA VAL A 2 6.49 2.06 38.60
C VAL A 2 6.01 0.96 37.65
N ARG A 3 6.01 -0.30 38.11
CA ARG A 3 5.48 -1.45 37.36
C ARG A 3 3.96 -1.38 37.18
N THR A 4 3.24 -0.93 38.21
CA THR A 4 1.79 -0.68 38.10
C THR A 4 1.51 0.45 37.12
N LEU A 5 2.30 1.52 37.17
CA LEU A 5 2.14 2.66 36.25
C LEU A 5 2.40 2.25 34.79
N SER A 6 3.43 1.45 34.53
CA SER A 6 3.72 0.94 33.18
C SER A 6 2.56 0.10 32.63
N ALA A 7 2.00 -0.79 33.47
CA ALA A 7 0.89 -1.66 33.09
C ALA A 7 -0.39 -0.86 32.78
N VAL A 8 -0.78 0.08 33.65
CA VAL A 8 -2.01 0.87 33.48
C VAL A 8 -1.90 1.84 32.29
N SER A 9 -0.74 2.50 32.13
CA SER A 9 -0.55 3.46 31.05
C SER A 9 -0.25 2.83 29.69
N ARG A 10 -0.07 1.50 29.65
CA ARG A 10 0.42 0.71 28.51
C ARG A 10 1.74 1.27 27.95
N THR A 11 2.56 1.86 28.82
CA THR A 11 3.89 2.36 28.47
C THR A 11 4.90 1.28 28.84
N PRO A 12 5.79 0.84 27.93
CA PRO A 12 6.76 -0.20 28.21
C PRO A 12 7.63 0.18 29.40
N LEU A 13 7.79 -0.76 30.32
CA LEU A 13 8.60 -0.54 31.52
C LEU A 13 10.05 -0.11 31.21
N PRO A 14 10.72 -0.61 30.14
CA PRO A 14 12.06 -0.12 29.78
C PRO A 14 12.13 1.38 29.45
N MET A 15 11.01 2.03 29.08
CA MET A 15 10.96 3.48 28.87
C MET A 15 10.87 4.28 30.18
N LEU A 16 10.39 3.66 31.27
CA LEU A 16 10.19 4.29 32.57
C LEU A 16 11.29 3.91 33.58
N ASP A 17 11.90 2.75 33.40
CA ASP A 17 12.99 2.22 34.21
C ASP A 17 14.02 1.52 33.30
N PRO A 18 15.14 2.18 32.96
CA PRO A 18 16.20 1.59 32.14
C PRO A 18 16.88 0.38 32.79
N THR A 19 16.75 0.21 34.10
CA THR A 19 17.33 -0.91 34.86
C THR A 19 16.40 -2.11 34.91
N SER A 20 15.15 -1.95 34.47
CA SER A 20 14.18 -3.03 34.33
C SER A 20 14.56 -3.94 33.15
N GLY A 21 15.53 -4.82 33.39
CA GLY A 21 16.01 -5.81 32.42
C GLY A 21 14.95 -6.85 32.12
N ASN A 22 14.01 -6.55 31.23
CA ASN A 22 13.23 -7.57 30.53
C ASN A 22 14.15 -8.20 29.46
N GLN A 23 14.95 -9.19 29.86
CA GLN A 23 15.88 -9.91 28.99
C GLN A 23 15.19 -10.91 28.04
N SER A 24 13.88 -11.12 28.20
CA SER A 24 13.11 -12.04 27.35
C SER A 24 12.53 -11.31 26.15
N ALA A 25 12.84 -11.81 24.94
CA ALA A 25 12.34 -11.26 23.68
C ALA A 25 10.80 -11.17 23.63
N GLU A 26 10.11 -12.14 24.25
CA GLU A 26 8.65 -12.22 24.35
C GLU A 26 8.06 -11.11 25.23
N GLY A 27 8.69 -10.78 26.36
CA GLY A 27 8.25 -9.68 27.24
C GLY A 27 8.42 -8.30 26.61
N ALA A 28 9.47 -8.13 25.79
CA ALA A 28 9.66 -6.94 24.99
C ALA A 28 8.62 -6.83 23.85
N ALA A 29 8.25 -7.95 23.22
CA ALA A 29 7.20 -8.01 22.21
C ALA A 29 5.81 -7.65 22.78
N ALA A 30 5.41 -8.28 23.88
CA ALA A 30 4.13 -8.00 24.54
C ALA A 30 4.02 -6.53 25.02
N SER A 31 5.14 -5.95 25.48
CA SER A 31 5.17 -4.53 25.86
C SER A 31 5.00 -3.59 24.65
N ARG A 32 5.55 -3.96 23.48
CA ARG A 32 5.36 -3.20 22.23
C ARG A 32 3.93 -3.32 21.70
N GLU A 33 3.33 -4.50 21.81
CA GLU A 33 1.94 -4.73 21.41
C GLU A 33 0.96 -3.81 22.17
N GLY A 34 1.15 -3.64 23.48
CA GLY A 34 0.36 -2.69 24.27
C GLY A 34 0.48 -1.23 23.81
N LEU A 35 1.64 -0.81 23.31
CA LEU A 35 1.84 0.51 22.71
C LEU A 35 1.14 0.64 21.36
N VAL A 36 1.24 -0.38 20.51
CA VAL A 36 0.58 -0.40 19.19
C VAL A 36 -0.91 -0.20 19.37
N PHE A 37 -1.57 -1.00 20.22
CA PHE A 37 -3.00 -0.82 20.51
C PHE A 37 -3.35 0.55 21.08
N LYS A 38 -2.47 1.14 21.89
CA LYS A 38 -2.67 2.50 22.41
C LYS A 38 -2.60 3.55 21.31
N VAL A 39 -1.67 3.41 20.36
CA VAL A 39 -1.56 4.33 19.21
C VAL A 39 -2.75 4.18 18.27
N GLU A 40 -3.18 2.95 17.98
CA GLU A 40 -4.36 2.69 17.15
C GLU A 40 -5.64 3.30 17.74
N ASP A 41 -5.86 3.13 19.05
CA ASP A 41 -6.99 3.76 19.76
C ASP A 41 -6.96 5.29 19.63
N ARG A 42 -5.77 5.91 19.69
CA ARG A 42 -5.63 7.37 19.52
C ARG A 42 -5.89 7.80 18.09
N ASN A 43 -5.27 7.13 17.13
CA ASN A 43 -5.46 7.39 15.71
C ASN A 43 -6.95 7.32 15.32
N SER A 44 -7.67 6.31 15.80
CA SER A 44 -9.10 6.13 15.54
C SER A 44 -9.95 7.26 16.13
N ARG A 45 -9.68 7.67 17.37
CA ARG A 45 -10.42 8.77 18.03
C ARG A 45 -10.14 10.12 17.38
N ASP A 46 -8.87 10.38 17.05
CA ASP A 46 -8.42 11.68 16.57
C ASP A 46 -8.72 11.87 15.07
N GLN A 47 -8.91 10.79 14.31
CA GLN A 47 -9.23 10.80 12.87
C GLN A 47 -10.44 11.69 12.55
N GLN A 48 -11.52 11.60 13.33
CA GLN A 48 -12.71 12.40 13.09
C GLN A 48 -12.46 13.89 13.34
N GLY A 49 -11.73 14.23 14.41
CA GLY A 49 -11.39 15.61 14.73
C GLY A 49 -10.56 16.26 13.62
N TRP A 50 -9.56 15.55 13.13
CA TRP A 50 -8.73 16.01 12.00
C TRP A 50 -9.54 16.19 10.72
N ALA A 51 -10.44 15.25 10.39
CA ALA A 51 -11.30 15.38 9.21
C ALA A 51 -12.22 16.63 9.30
N GLN A 52 -12.71 16.96 10.50
CA GLN A 52 -13.50 18.17 10.73
C GLN A 52 -12.68 19.45 10.56
N VAL A 53 -11.44 19.49 11.06
CA VAL A 53 -10.53 20.63 10.88
C VAL A 53 -10.29 20.92 9.41
N VAL A 54 -9.97 19.88 8.62
CA VAL A 54 -9.79 20.02 7.17
C VAL A 54 -11.08 20.50 6.50
N SER A 55 -12.22 19.87 6.83
CA SER A 55 -13.52 20.27 6.27
C SER A 55 -13.86 21.74 6.59
N ALA A 56 -13.58 22.20 7.81
CA ALA A 56 -13.79 23.58 8.22
C ALA A 56 -12.87 24.56 7.48
N ALA A 57 -11.60 24.19 7.28
CA ALA A 57 -10.65 24.99 6.52
C ALA A 57 -11.10 25.18 5.06
N TYR A 58 -11.60 24.12 4.42
CA TYR A 58 -12.14 24.21 3.05
C TYR A 58 -13.39 25.08 2.98
N ARG A 59 -14.31 24.96 3.94
CA ARG A 59 -15.49 25.84 4.02
C ARG A 59 -15.09 27.31 4.17
N TRP A 60 -14.08 27.61 4.98
CA TRP A 60 -13.55 28.97 5.14
C TRP A 60 -12.97 29.53 3.83
N LEU A 61 -12.36 28.67 3.01
CA LEU A 61 -11.88 29.02 1.68
C LEU A 61 -13.00 29.10 0.61
N GLY A 62 -14.27 28.90 0.99
CA GLY A 62 -15.40 28.84 0.05
C GLY A 62 -15.35 27.63 -0.89
N ARG A 63 -14.63 26.57 -0.50
CA ARG A 63 -14.47 25.33 -1.29
C ARG A 63 -15.15 24.16 -0.60
N ASP A 64 -15.52 23.15 -1.39
CA ASP A 64 -15.93 21.86 -0.85
C ASP A 64 -14.71 20.95 -0.73
N ALA A 65 -14.54 20.32 0.44
CA ALA A 65 -13.49 19.33 0.67
C ALA A 65 -13.86 17.94 0.09
N GLY A 66 -15.13 17.72 -0.22
CA GLY A 66 -15.65 16.38 -0.52
C GLY A 66 -15.46 15.44 0.67
N ARG A 67 -15.17 14.17 0.38
CA ARG A 67 -14.93 13.15 1.42
C ARG A 67 -13.48 13.23 1.90
N VAL A 68 -13.29 13.72 3.13
CA VAL A 68 -11.99 13.75 3.79
C VAL A 68 -11.77 12.45 4.56
N SER A 69 -10.67 11.75 4.29
CA SER A 69 -10.17 10.62 5.08
C SER A 69 -8.77 10.92 5.59
N VAL A 70 -8.55 10.73 6.90
CA VAL A 70 -7.21 10.79 7.48
C VAL A 70 -6.63 9.39 7.45
N ILE A 71 -5.46 9.24 6.84
CA ILE A 71 -4.71 7.99 6.77
C ILE A 71 -3.50 8.15 7.67
N TRP A 72 -3.40 7.29 8.69
CA TRP A 72 -2.26 7.27 9.60
C TRP A 72 -1.24 6.26 9.09
N ALA A 73 0.05 6.56 9.28
CA ALA A 73 1.08 5.55 9.10
C ALA A 73 0.86 4.38 10.08
N PRO A 74 1.20 3.14 9.69
CA PRO A 74 1.06 1.99 10.56
C PRO A 74 1.90 2.19 11.83
N PRO A 75 1.35 1.95 13.03
CA PRO A 75 2.07 2.13 14.29
C PRO A 75 3.32 1.26 14.42
N GLN A 76 3.29 0.10 13.75
CA GLN A 76 4.44 -0.77 13.55
C GLN A 76 4.75 -0.83 12.06
N ARG A 77 5.88 -0.24 11.66
CA ARG A 77 6.31 -0.28 10.26
C ARG A 77 6.81 -1.67 9.92
N ALA A 78 6.27 -2.25 8.84
CA ALA A 78 6.84 -3.44 8.26
C ALA A 78 8.21 -3.12 7.63
N SER A 79 9.13 -4.08 7.70
CA SER A 79 10.39 -4.01 6.98
C SER A 79 10.15 -4.03 5.46
N LEU A 80 11.13 -3.56 4.70
CA LEU A 80 11.07 -3.61 3.22
C LEU A 80 10.89 -5.03 2.70
N ALA A 81 11.50 -6.03 3.36
CA ALA A 81 11.37 -7.43 2.97
C ALA A 81 9.95 -7.97 3.22
N GLU A 82 9.35 -7.64 4.37
CA GLU A 82 7.98 -8.02 4.70
C GLU A 82 6.98 -7.38 3.73
N ARG A 83 7.13 -6.08 3.44
CA ARG A 83 6.31 -5.38 2.43
C ARG A 83 6.45 -6.00 1.06
N GLY A 84 7.67 -6.31 0.61
CA GLY A 84 7.92 -6.96 -0.66
C GLY A 84 7.23 -8.32 -0.78
N SER A 85 7.38 -9.16 0.25
CA SER A 85 6.71 -10.46 0.32
C SER A 85 5.19 -10.34 0.33
N ALA A 86 4.63 -9.41 1.11
CA ALA A 86 3.20 -9.16 1.19
C ALA A 86 2.64 -8.68 -0.15
N LEU A 87 3.34 -7.78 -0.84
CA LEU A 87 2.97 -7.29 -2.17
C LEU A 87 2.92 -8.41 -3.22
N SER A 88 3.91 -9.31 -3.22
CA SER A 88 3.94 -10.47 -4.12
C SER A 88 2.78 -11.42 -3.85
N GLN A 89 2.50 -11.70 -2.56
CA GLN A 89 1.39 -12.58 -2.16
C GLN A 89 0.02 -11.96 -2.49
N ALA A 90 -0.16 -10.66 -2.24
CA ALA A 90 -1.38 -9.93 -2.58
C ALA A 90 -1.62 -9.91 -4.09
N ALA A 91 -0.56 -9.73 -4.89
CA ALA A 91 -0.65 -9.83 -6.34
C ALA A 91 -1.07 -11.23 -6.81
N ALA A 92 -0.50 -12.29 -6.23
CA ALA A 92 -0.87 -13.67 -6.54
C ALA A 92 -2.32 -14.00 -6.13
N ALA A 93 -2.81 -13.39 -5.05
CA ALA A 93 -4.20 -13.50 -4.60
C ALA A 93 -5.20 -12.67 -5.44
N GLY A 94 -4.73 -11.91 -6.43
CA GLY A 94 -5.58 -11.11 -7.32
C GLY A 94 -6.03 -9.77 -6.73
N VAL A 95 -5.36 -9.27 -5.69
CA VAL A 95 -5.68 -7.95 -5.12
C VAL A 95 -5.34 -6.85 -6.16
N PRO A 96 -6.27 -5.90 -6.43
CA PRO A 96 -6.04 -4.80 -7.36
C PRO A 96 -4.80 -3.97 -7.03
N PHE A 97 -4.12 -3.44 -8.05
CA PHE A 97 -2.86 -2.69 -7.92
C PHE A 97 -2.91 -1.59 -6.87
N ARG A 98 -3.90 -0.70 -6.97
CA ARG A 98 -4.08 0.41 -6.02
C ARG A 98 -4.18 -0.08 -4.58
N THR A 99 -5.10 -1.00 -4.34
CA THR A 99 -5.33 -1.58 -3.01
C THR A 99 -4.08 -2.24 -2.48
N ARG A 100 -3.35 -3.01 -3.30
CA ARG A 100 -2.15 -3.67 -2.80
C ARG A 100 -1.02 -2.70 -2.45
N MET A 101 -0.83 -1.64 -3.23
CA MET A 101 0.19 -0.63 -2.96
C MET A 101 -0.10 0.20 -1.70
N ILE A 102 -1.37 0.50 -1.43
CA ILE A 102 -1.75 1.24 -0.22
C ILE A 102 -1.70 0.33 1.01
N GLU A 103 -2.41 -0.81 0.99
CA GLU A 103 -2.64 -1.63 2.19
C GLU A 103 -1.41 -2.47 2.59
N PHE A 104 -0.73 -3.09 1.62
CA PHE A 104 0.45 -3.95 1.89
C PHE A 104 1.76 -3.24 1.57
N GLY A 105 1.70 -2.37 0.56
CA GLY A 105 2.83 -1.54 0.16
C GLY A 105 3.03 -0.35 1.08
N GLU A 106 2.09 0.03 1.96
CA GLU A 106 2.20 1.20 2.85
C GLU A 106 2.58 2.51 2.12
N PHE A 107 2.22 2.64 0.83
CA PHE A 107 2.44 3.86 0.06
C PHE A 107 1.29 4.85 0.28
N ASP A 108 1.59 6.14 0.22
CA ASP A 108 0.56 7.17 0.26
C ASP A 108 -0.29 7.12 -1.03
N PRO A 109 -1.61 7.37 -0.95
CA PRO A 109 -2.45 7.39 -2.15
C PRO A 109 -1.95 8.30 -3.27
N ALA A 110 -1.35 9.45 -2.94
CA ALA A 110 -0.81 10.37 -3.95
C ALA A 110 0.41 9.78 -4.67
N ASP A 111 1.24 9.01 -3.96
CA ASP A 111 2.35 8.27 -4.58
C ASP A 111 1.80 7.17 -5.49
N VAL A 112 0.75 6.48 -5.07
CA VAL A 112 0.11 5.43 -5.87
C VAL A 112 -0.55 6.01 -7.12
N ASP A 113 -1.15 7.20 -7.06
CA ASP A 113 -1.69 7.91 -8.23
C ASP A 113 -0.61 8.14 -9.30
N ARG A 114 0.59 8.53 -8.87
CA ARG A 114 1.75 8.67 -9.76
C ARG A 114 2.23 7.31 -10.29
N MET A 115 2.31 6.29 -9.43
CA MET A 115 2.72 4.95 -9.85
C MET A 115 1.75 4.32 -10.87
N GLU A 116 0.45 4.61 -10.77
CA GLU A 116 -0.53 4.16 -11.75
C GLU A 116 -0.30 4.80 -13.12
N GLN A 117 0.00 6.10 -13.17
CA GLN A 117 0.37 6.80 -14.41
C GLN A 117 1.65 6.24 -15.03
N GLU A 118 2.71 6.06 -14.22
CA GLU A 118 3.97 5.46 -14.68
C GLU A 118 3.75 4.05 -15.25
N ARG A 119 2.87 3.28 -14.61
CA ARG A 119 2.52 1.93 -15.07
C ARG A 119 1.73 1.94 -16.37
N GLU A 120 0.84 2.91 -16.58
CA GLU A 120 0.13 3.09 -17.85
C GLU A 120 1.08 3.46 -18.98
N ASP A 121 2.02 4.38 -18.72
CA ASP A 121 3.05 4.80 -19.67
C ASP A 121 3.95 3.62 -20.07
N ASP A 122 4.37 2.81 -19.11
CA ASP A 122 5.16 1.59 -19.36
C ASP A 122 4.41 0.58 -20.23
N LEU A 123 3.11 0.40 -19.99
CA LEU A 123 2.26 -0.49 -20.80
C LEU A 123 2.14 0.02 -22.24
N VAL A 124 1.91 1.32 -22.43
CA VAL A 124 1.85 1.93 -23.76
C VAL A 124 3.19 1.82 -24.46
N PHE A 125 4.30 2.09 -23.78
CA PHE A 125 5.64 1.96 -24.33
C PHE A 125 5.93 0.52 -24.76
N SER A 126 5.63 -0.46 -23.90
CA SER A 126 5.83 -1.87 -24.22
C SER A 126 5.00 -2.34 -25.41
N ALA A 127 3.74 -1.90 -25.53
CA ALA A 127 2.88 -2.21 -26.67
C ALA A 127 3.41 -1.62 -27.98
N ARG A 128 3.95 -0.39 -27.94
CA ARG A 128 4.60 0.23 -29.10
C ARG A 128 5.83 -0.56 -29.55
N VAL A 129 6.71 -0.94 -28.61
CA VAL A 129 7.89 -1.77 -28.91
C VAL A 129 7.49 -3.13 -29.51
N ALA A 130 6.44 -3.77 -28.98
CA ALA A 130 5.93 -5.02 -29.52
C ALA A 130 5.41 -4.88 -30.97
N SER A 131 4.69 -3.79 -31.27
CA SER A 131 4.20 -3.52 -32.63
C SER A 131 5.32 -3.23 -33.64
N MET A 132 6.42 -2.59 -33.21
CA MET A 132 7.60 -2.35 -34.05
C MET A 132 8.40 -3.62 -34.34
N THR A 133 8.30 -4.63 -33.48
CA THR A 133 9.05 -5.89 -33.59
C THR A 133 8.29 -6.97 -34.35
N GLN A 134 7.02 -6.75 -34.73
CA GLN A 134 6.26 -7.69 -35.56
C GLN A 134 6.82 -7.69 -36.99
N PRO A 135 7.38 -8.81 -37.49
CA PRO A 135 7.82 -8.91 -38.88
C PRO A 135 6.61 -8.81 -39.83
N PRO A 136 6.77 -8.23 -41.04
CA PRO A 136 5.67 -8.10 -41.99
C PRO A 136 5.11 -9.49 -42.33
N GLN A 137 3.83 -9.71 -41.99
CA GLN A 137 3.10 -10.91 -42.38
C GLN A 137 3.05 -10.96 -43.91
N GLN A 138 3.80 -11.88 -44.50
CA GLN A 138 3.77 -12.14 -45.93
C GLN A 138 2.36 -12.61 -46.31
N GLU A 139 1.71 -11.83 -47.17
CA GLU A 139 0.59 -12.22 -48.02
C GLU A 139 0.91 -13.51 -48.78
N GLN A 140 0.57 -14.66 -48.21
CA GLN A 140 0.47 -15.93 -48.94
C GLN A 140 -0.82 -16.64 -48.52
N GLN A 141 -1.94 -16.06 -48.92
CA GLN A 141 -3.15 -16.83 -49.18
C GLN A 141 -3.62 -16.59 -50.62
N GLN A 142 -3.73 -17.72 -51.32
CA GLN A 142 -4.69 -18.00 -52.39
C GLN A 142 -4.38 -17.41 -53.77
N GLY A 143 -3.88 -18.28 -54.66
CA GLY A 143 -3.81 -17.91 -56.08
C GLY A 143 -3.20 -18.90 -57.07
N THR A 144 -2.95 -20.19 -56.77
CA THR A 144 -2.54 -21.16 -57.80
C THR A 144 -2.92 -22.58 -57.39
N GLY A 145 -4.18 -22.95 -57.64
CA GLY A 145 -4.68 -24.27 -57.29
C GLY A 145 -5.89 -24.69 -58.10
N GLN A 146 -5.96 -24.38 -59.40
CA GLN A 146 -6.89 -25.07 -60.29
C GLN A 146 -6.50 -24.84 -61.75
N ASP A 147 -5.56 -25.62 -62.26
CA ASP A 147 -5.39 -25.89 -63.69
C ASP A 147 -4.63 -27.21 -63.86
N ALA A 148 -5.34 -28.33 -63.70
CA ALA A 148 -4.93 -29.63 -64.20
C ALA A 148 -6.13 -30.56 -64.36
N THR A 149 -6.10 -31.36 -65.43
CA THR A 149 -7.04 -32.41 -65.91
C THR A 149 -8.24 -31.87 -66.72
N GLY A 150 -8.40 -32.10 -68.02
CA GLY A 150 -7.83 -33.09 -68.93
C GLY A 150 -8.96 -33.84 -69.65
N ALA A 151 -8.84 -33.94 -70.98
CA ALA A 151 -9.63 -34.73 -71.94
C ALA A 151 -10.98 -34.17 -72.42
#